data_AF-A0A7C3XEB5-F1
#
_entry.id   AF-A0A7C3XEB5-F1
#
_cell.length_a   1.000
_cell.length_b   1.000
_cell.length_c   1.000
_cell.angle_alpha   90.00
_cell.angle_beta   90.00
_cell.angle_gamma   90.00
#
_symmetry.space_group_name_H-M   'P 1'
#
loop_
_entity.id
_entity.type
_entity.pdbx_description
1 polymer ?
#
loop_
_entity_poly.entity_id
_entity_poly.type
_entity_poly.pdbx_seq_one_letter_code
_entity_poly.pdbx_strand_id
1 'polypeptide(L)'
;MSKTTAILALAIATWQAAFGQDRVVLPPVTRPPEAFFELVRQPDRTAARQFYVKYLDIDGLPVVASGQVADLALQRTYQIVKGMLGGRPDILRAMVKEGMYLIIIGKDQVYTDMPEYRNSPNPDYQNERVRGTGGRPTSFGEENLLSLPMDRYDDESIAVHEFCHTIDSTLTRMDPTWRQRRDGAYKNAVAKGLFKGTYAGSNPAEYWAEICQAYFNCNRINNWNHGPIGRRDQLRWYDPEGYELVCKTFNLGPDNDWQYSWLQTLPTVCPPPAKLGIDPYYTKFTWAREFVVLGRQASDQAMLKANHTIRRMFAYRHDILKALIADGVRLVVLGPGERVSDLPEYRDKAGQVDCGLRFVEYSPETKVLVVDQKNVLADPKSDPFYPGCQVIRVMAKAIYHVTGTRPVDPNWQSRPRRLWQQYELGLERMDERFDAEVSGLYQKAISAGKWQGTAACQDRFDYWAEGVLAYFDATGPGTVPTDAGWAVNRREALMAYDPDLYALVERTMAYRGKVDWRYGQ
;
A
#
# COMPACT_ATOMS: atom_id res chain seq x y z
N MET A 1 -29.14 13.74 15.70
CA MET A 1 -28.37 13.81 14.43
C MET A 1 -27.06 13.07 14.64
N SER A 2 -26.79 12.01 13.88
CA SER A 2 -25.64 11.12 14.15
C SER A 2 -24.34 11.74 13.65
N LYS A 3 -23.21 11.41 14.29
CA LYS A 3 -21.86 11.86 13.92
C LYS A 3 -21.50 11.50 12.46
N THR A 4 -22.15 10.50 11.88
CA THR A 4 -22.01 10.10 10.48
C THR A 4 -22.51 11.18 9.51
N THR A 5 -23.58 11.88 9.87
CA THR A 5 -24.12 12.99 9.06
C THR A 5 -23.19 14.21 9.10
N ALA A 6 -22.47 14.41 10.22
CA ALA A 6 -21.53 15.52 10.37
C ALA A 6 -20.23 15.33 9.56
N ILE A 7 -19.73 14.10 9.44
CA ILE A 7 -18.54 13.80 8.63
C ILE A 7 -18.85 13.94 7.13
N LEU A 8 -20.04 13.49 6.69
CA LEU A 8 -20.48 13.67 5.32
C LEU A 8 -20.70 15.15 4.97
N ALA A 9 -21.25 15.94 5.90
CA ALA A 9 -21.47 17.38 5.72
C ALA A 9 -20.14 18.17 5.66
N LEU A 10 -19.12 17.77 6.44
CA LEU A 10 -17.81 18.43 6.41
C LEU A 10 -17.04 18.14 5.12
N ALA A 11 -17.18 16.92 4.56
CA ALA A 11 -16.63 16.56 3.25
C ALA A 11 -17.30 17.33 2.09
N ILE A 12 -18.60 17.66 2.21
CA ILE A 12 -19.33 18.48 1.22
C ILE A 12 -18.88 19.95 1.27
N ALA A 13 -18.56 20.47 2.46
CA ALA A 13 -18.14 21.87 2.63
C ALA A 13 -16.72 22.14 2.13
N THR A 14 -15.78 21.20 2.29
CA THR A 14 -14.44 21.29 1.67
C THR A 14 -14.48 21.06 0.16
N TRP A 15 -15.50 20.37 -0.34
CA TRP A 15 -15.73 20.11 -1.77
C TRP A 15 -15.99 21.40 -2.58
N GLN A 16 -16.68 22.38 -1.99
CA GLN A 16 -17.00 23.64 -2.67
C GLN A 16 -15.83 24.63 -2.70
N ALA A 17 -14.87 24.50 -1.78
CA ALA A 17 -13.75 25.44 -1.68
C ALA A 17 -12.57 25.10 -2.60
N ALA A 18 -12.49 23.86 -3.11
CA ALA A 18 -11.38 23.40 -3.96
C ALA A 18 -11.56 23.70 -5.46
N PHE A 19 -12.73 24.17 -5.90
CA PHE A 19 -13.02 24.45 -7.30
C PHE A 19 -13.36 25.93 -7.49
N GLY A 20 -12.52 26.61 -8.28
CA GLY A 20 -12.87 27.88 -8.91
C GLY A 20 -14.18 27.76 -9.70
N GLN A 21 -14.83 28.91 -9.89
CA GLN A 21 -16.21 29.08 -10.33
C GLN A 21 -16.55 28.47 -11.71
N ASP A 22 -16.80 27.16 -11.75
CA ASP A 22 -17.76 26.54 -12.66
C ASP A 22 -18.33 25.30 -11.98
N ARG A 23 -19.57 25.38 -11.48
CA ARG A 23 -20.26 24.23 -10.90
C ARG A 23 -20.56 23.22 -12.01
N VAL A 24 -19.68 22.25 -12.20
CA VAL A 24 -19.98 21.06 -13.00
C VAL A 24 -21.24 20.41 -12.41
N VAL A 25 -22.37 20.52 -13.11
CA VAL A 25 -23.61 19.85 -12.73
C VAL A 25 -23.39 18.37 -12.99
N LEU A 26 -23.22 17.59 -11.92
CA LEU A 26 -23.07 16.15 -12.02
C LEU A 26 -24.40 15.51 -12.42
N PRO A 27 -24.41 14.53 -13.34
CA PRO A 27 -25.61 13.79 -13.66
C PRO A 27 -26.13 13.03 -12.41
N PRO A 28 -27.46 12.93 -12.24
CA PRO A 28 -28.04 12.22 -11.11
C PRO A 28 -27.77 10.71 -11.22
N VAL A 29 -27.56 10.06 -10.07
CA VAL A 29 -27.54 8.59 -10.01
C VAL A 29 -28.98 8.08 -10.11
N THR A 30 -29.22 7.17 -11.04
CA THR A 30 -30.54 6.61 -11.36
C THR A 30 -30.49 5.08 -11.37
N ARG A 31 -31.59 4.42 -11.72
CA ARG A 31 -31.59 2.96 -11.96
C ARG A 31 -31.09 2.67 -13.38
N PRO A 32 -30.37 1.56 -13.61
CA PRO A 32 -29.93 1.19 -14.94
C PRO A 32 -31.14 1.03 -15.90
N PRO A 33 -31.13 1.67 -17.08
CA PRO A 33 -32.15 1.43 -18.09
C PRO A 33 -32.00 0.03 -18.69
N GLU A 34 -33.08 -0.53 -19.26
CA GLU A 34 -33.04 -1.89 -19.84
C GLU A 34 -31.97 -2.03 -20.93
N ALA A 35 -31.76 -0.96 -21.71
CA ALA A 35 -30.74 -0.90 -22.76
C ALA A 35 -29.30 -1.15 -22.24
N PHE A 36 -29.00 -0.83 -20.97
CA PHE A 36 -27.70 -1.15 -20.39
C PHE A 36 -27.46 -2.66 -20.31
N PHE A 37 -28.47 -3.44 -19.93
CA PHE A 37 -28.31 -4.89 -19.73
C PHE A 37 -28.06 -5.64 -21.04
N GLU A 38 -28.37 -5.04 -22.18
CA GLU A 38 -28.00 -5.58 -23.49
C GLU A 38 -26.49 -5.51 -23.77
N LEU A 39 -25.75 -4.63 -23.09
CA LEU A 39 -24.27 -4.58 -23.16
C LEU A 39 -23.60 -5.71 -22.35
N VAL A 40 -24.29 -6.22 -21.33
CA VAL A 40 -23.81 -7.32 -20.48
C VAL A 40 -23.92 -8.63 -21.25
N ARG A 41 -22.87 -9.47 -21.11
CA ARG A 41 -22.81 -10.78 -21.77
C ARG A 41 -24.02 -11.62 -21.36
N GLN A 42 -24.55 -12.39 -22.32
CA GLN A 42 -25.77 -13.18 -22.12
C GLN A 42 -25.73 -14.06 -20.85
N PRO A 43 -24.63 -14.78 -20.51
CA PRO A 43 -24.57 -15.58 -19.30
C PRO A 43 -24.69 -14.77 -18.01
N ASP A 44 -24.33 -13.49 -18.02
CA ASP A 44 -24.22 -12.64 -16.83
C ASP A 44 -25.42 -11.71 -16.65
N ARG A 45 -26.22 -11.55 -17.70
CA ARG A 45 -27.29 -10.54 -17.78
C ARG A 45 -28.35 -10.67 -16.69
N THR A 46 -28.79 -11.88 -16.37
CA THR A 46 -29.80 -12.09 -15.32
C THR A 46 -29.26 -11.70 -13.95
N ALA A 47 -28.02 -12.09 -13.64
CA ALA A 47 -27.37 -11.69 -12.40
C ALA A 47 -27.15 -10.18 -12.34
N ALA A 48 -26.73 -9.56 -13.45
CA ALA A 48 -26.56 -8.12 -13.57
C ALA A 48 -27.85 -7.34 -13.31
N ARG A 49 -29.01 -7.80 -13.82
CA ARG A 49 -30.33 -7.17 -13.55
C ARG A 49 -30.71 -7.17 -12.07
N GLN A 50 -30.31 -8.20 -11.34
CA GLN A 50 -30.60 -8.33 -9.91
C GLN A 50 -29.61 -7.52 -9.06
N PHE A 51 -28.36 -7.42 -9.52
CA PHE A 51 -27.26 -6.86 -8.76
C PHE A 51 -27.11 -5.34 -8.93
N TYR A 52 -27.17 -4.85 -10.18
CA TYR A 52 -26.97 -3.43 -10.47
C TYR A 52 -28.26 -2.65 -10.31
N VAL A 53 -28.25 -1.70 -9.36
CA VAL A 53 -29.40 -0.84 -9.06
C VAL A 53 -29.05 0.65 -9.11
N LYS A 54 -27.76 0.98 -9.29
CA LYS A 54 -27.25 2.34 -9.48
C LYS A 54 -26.61 2.48 -10.85
N TYR A 55 -26.88 3.60 -11.51
CA TYR A 55 -26.43 3.92 -12.84
C TYR A 55 -26.13 5.42 -12.96
N LEU A 56 -25.05 5.75 -13.66
CA LEU A 56 -24.70 7.10 -14.07
C LEU A 56 -24.18 7.04 -15.51
N ASP A 57 -24.66 7.96 -16.36
CA ASP A 57 -24.24 8.05 -17.76
C ASP A 57 -23.14 9.11 -17.95
N ILE A 58 -22.05 8.75 -18.63
CA ILE A 58 -20.97 9.66 -19.02
C ILE A 58 -20.97 9.79 -20.55
N ASP A 59 -21.83 10.65 -21.08
CA ASP A 59 -22.00 10.87 -22.53
C ASP A 59 -22.18 9.55 -23.33
N GLY A 60 -23.01 8.65 -22.81
CA GLY A 60 -23.27 7.32 -23.36
C GLY A 60 -22.37 6.20 -22.83
N LEU A 61 -21.37 6.48 -21.98
CA LEU A 61 -20.56 5.46 -21.29
C LEU A 61 -21.20 5.14 -19.92
N PRO A 62 -21.79 3.93 -19.73
CA PRO A 62 -22.41 3.57 -18.47
C PRO A 62 -21.42 3.38 -17.32
N VAL A 63 -21.78 3.86 -16.13
CA VAL A 63 -21.20 3.46 -14.84
C VAL A 63 -22.29 2.77 -14.04
N VAL A 64 -22.06 1.54 -13.58
CA VAL A 64 -23.03 0.79 -12.78
C VAL A 64 -22.45 0.31 -11.46
N ALA A 65 -23.32 0.17 -10.47
CA ALA A 65 -22.93 -0.30 -9.15
C ALA A 65 -24.10 -0.99 -8.41
N SER A 66 -23.75 -1.76 -7.38
CA SER A 66 -24.72 -2.33 -6.44
C SER A 66 -25.33 -1.24 -5.54
N GLY A 67 -26.40 -1.59 -4.81
CA GLY A 67 -27.12 -0.62 -3.97
C GLY A 67 -26.32 -0.08 -2.78
N GLN A 68 -25.28 -0.80 -2.33
CA GLN A 68 -24.46 -0.42 -1.18
C GLN A 68 -23.33 0.57 -1.51
N VAL A 69 -22.98 0.72 -2.80
CA VAL A 69 -21.95 1.67 -3.26
C VAL A 69 -22.49 3.10 -3.14
N ALA A 70 -21.72 4.03 -2.60
CA ALA A 70 -22.14 5.42 -2.46
C ALA A 70 -22.29 6.11 -3.83
N ASP A 71 -23.30 6.97 -3.97
CA ASP A 71 -23.54 7.75 -5.21
C ASP A 71 -22.33 8.61 -5.58
N LEU A 72 -21.62 9.10 -4.56
CA LEU A 72 -20.39 9.86 -4.70
C LEU A 72 -19.32 9.08 -5.49
N ALA A 73 -19.28 7.75 -5.39
CA ALA A 73 -18.32 6.94 -6.14
C ALA A 73 -18.59 7.00 -7.65
N LEU A 74 -19.87 6.92 -8.07
CA LEU A 74 -20.25 7.06 -9.49
C LEU A 74 -19.95 8.46 -10.00
N GLN A 75 -20.24 9.47 -9.20
CA GLN A 75 -19.94 10.88 -9.52
C GLN A 75 -18.43 11.12 -9.61
N ARG A 76 -17.65 10.47 -8.76
CA ARG A 76 -16.19 10.53 -8.81
C ARG A 76 -15.64 9.87 -10.08
N THR A 77 -16.20 8.75 -10.50
CA THR A 77 -15.88 8.13 -11.79
C THR A 77 -16.18 9.08 -12.95
N TYR A 78 -17.33 9.77 -12.95
CA TYR A 78 -17.64 10.81 -13.95
C TYR A 78 -16.53 11.86 -14.04
N GLN A 79 -16.09 12.40 -12.90
CA GLN A 79 -15.04 13.43 -12.86
C GLN A 79 -13.71 12.93 -13.43
N ILE A 80 -13.30 11.71 -13.05
CA ILE A 80 -12.04 11.12 -13.53
C ILE A 80 -12.08 10.91 -15.05
N VAL A 81 -13.15 10.29 -15.56
CA VAL A 81 -13.29 10.02 -17.01
C VAL A 81 -13.33 11.31 -17.81
N LYS A 82 -14.15 12.29 -17.40
CA LYS A 82 -14.27 13.58 -18.10
C LYS A 82 -13.00 14.41 -18.01
N GLY A 83 -12.30 14.37 -16.87
CA GLY A 83 -11.02 15.03 -16.68
C GLY A 83 -9.94 14.44 -17.59
N MET A 84 -9.75 13.13 -17.55
CA MET A 84 -8.75 12.45 -18.38
C MET A 84 -9.00 12.64 -19.88
N LEU A 85 -10.26 12.51 -20.34
CA LEU A 85 -10.59 12.58 -21.77
C LEU A 85 -11.04 13.96 -22.26
N GLY A 86 -10.81 15.02 -21.48
CA GLY A 86 -11.24 16.38 -21.81
C GLY A 86 -10.73 16.88 -23.17
N GLY A 87 -9.53 16.46 -23.57
CA GLY A 87 -8.91 16.78 -24.87
C GLY A 87 -9.16 15.74 -25.97
N ARG A 88 -9.84 14.63 -25.65
CA ARG A 88 -10.03 13.46 -26.53
C ARG A 88 -11.46 12.87 -26.46
N PRO A 89 -12.50 13.66 -26.78
CA PRO A 89 -13.88 13.16 -26.80
C PRO A 89 -14.11 12.07 -27.86
N ASP A 90 -13.23 11.96 -28.85
CA ASP A 90 -13.22 10.88 -29.84
C ASP A 90 -12.96 9.50 -29.23
N ILE A 91 -12.08 9.41 -28.22
CA ILE A 91 -11.81 8.17 -27.48
C ILE A 91 -13.08 7.73 -26.75
N LEU A 92 -13.75 8.64 -26.04
CA LEU A 92 -14.98 8.34 -25.32
C LEU A 92 -16.08 7.83 -26.27
N ARG A 93 -16.29 8.50 -27.42
CA ARG A 93 -17.26 8.05 -28.44
C ARG A 93 -16.95 6.64 -28.97
N ALA A 94 -15.67 6.29 -29.15
CA ALA A 94 -15.29 4.96 -29.57
C ALA A 94 -15.55 3.90 -28.49
N MET A 95 -15.28 4.21 -27.21
CA MET A 95 -15.65 3.33 -26.09
C MET A 95 -17.15 3.05 -26.07
N VAL A 96 -17.98 4.08 -26.26
CA VAL A 96 -19.44 3.95 -26.36
C VAL A 96 -19.84 3.04 -27.52
N LYS A 97 -19.28 3.28 -28.72
CA LYS A 97 -19.53 2.45 -29.91
C LYS A 97 -19.14 0.98 -29.70
N GLU A 98 -18.11 0.71 -28.91
CA GLU A 98 -17.63 -0.63 -28.57
C GLU A 98 -18.45 -1.31 -27.45
N GLY A 99 -19.48 -0.64 -26.92
CA GLY A 99 -20.31 -1.14 -25.83
C GLY A 99 -19.53 -1.30 -24.52
N MET A 100 -18.57 -0.40 -24.28
CA MET A 100 -17.84 -0.33 -23.02
C MET A 100 -18.76 0.12 -21.88
N TYR A 101 -18.48 -0.34 -20.67
CA TYR A 101 -19.12 0.14 -19.46
C TYR A 101 -18.17 -0.04 -18.26
N LEU A 102 -18.42 0.74 -17.21
CA LEU A 102 -17.63 0.81 -16.00
C LEU A 102 -18.43 0.23 -14.83
N ILE A 103 -17.74 -0.46 -13.92
CA ILE A 103 -18.33 -1.04 -12.71
C ILE A 103 -17.59 -0.52 -11.48
N ILE A 104 -18.32 -0.25 -10.40
CA ILE A 104 -17.73 0.05 -9.10
C ILE A 104 -17.92 -1.15 -8.16
N ILE A 105 -16.81 -1.68 -7.67
CA ILE A 105 -16.77 -2.72 -6.65
C ILE A 105 -16.89 -2.03 -5.29
N GLY A 106 -17.96 -2.29 -4.54
CA GLY A 106 -18.19 -1.68 -3.24
C GLY A 106 -17.08 -2.00 -2.23
N LYS A 107 -16.89 -1.11 -1.24
CA LYS A 107 -15.83 -1.20 -0.22
C LYS A 107 -15.91 -2.44 0.69
N ASP A 108 -17.08 -3.06 0.74
CA ASP A 108 -17.37 -4.30 1.49
C ASP A 108 -17.74 -5.47 0.55
N GLN A 109 -17.48 -5.31 -0.76
CA GLN A 109 -17.61 -6.36 -1.78
C GLN A 109 -16.23 -6.90 -2.14
N VAL A 110 -16.20 -8.09 -2.73
CA VAL A 110 -15.01 -8.66 -3.36
C VAL A 110 -15.16 -8.70 -4.88
N TYR A 111 -14.08 -8.99 -5.60
CA TYR A 111 -14.06 -8.98 -7.07
C TYR A 111 -15.11 -9.91 -7.68
N THR A 112 -15.22 -11.12 -7.15
CA THR A 112 -16.16 -12.14 -7.64
C THR A 112 -17.62 -11.94 -7.25
N ASP A 113 -17.94 -10.91 -6.44
CA ASP A 113 -19.34 -10.50 -6.23
C ASP A 113 -19.93 -9.85 -7.50
N MET A 114 -19.07 -9.34 -8.39
CA MET A 114 -19.54 -8.72 -9.62
C MET A 114 -20.10 -9.81 -10.56
N PRO A 115 -21.29 -9.61 -11.15
CA PRO A 115 -21.88 -10.54 -12.11
C PRO A 115 -20.90 -11.06 -13.16
N GLU A 116 -20.07 -10.18 -13.73
CA GLU A 116 -19.13 -10.48 -14.81
C GLU A 116 -17.94 -11.35 -14.39
N TYR A 117 -17.65 -11.41 -13.09
CA TYR A 117 -16.46 -12.08 -12.54
C TYR A 117 -16.80 -13.28 -11.65
N ARG A 118 -18.09 -13.55 -11.40
CA ARG A 118 -18.56 -14.58 -10.45
C ARG A 118 -18.10 -16.02 -10.72
N ASN A 119 -17.74 -16.32 -11.97
CA ASN A 119 -17.25 -17.64 -12.38
C ASN A 119 -15.72 -17.70 -12.51
N SER A 120 -15.00 -16.80 -11.82
CA SER A 120 -13.53 -16.82 -11.81
C SER A 120 -13.01 -18.20 -11.35
N PRO A 121 -12.07 -18.82 -12.08
CA PRO A 121 -11.56 -20.16 -11.75
C PRO A 121 -10.72 -20.20 -10.46
N ASN A 122 -10.29 -19.06 -9.93
CA ASN A 122 -9.57 -18.95 -8.67
C ASN A 122 -10.08 -17.73 -7.88
N PRO A 123 -11.25 -17.84 -7.22
CA PRO A 123 -11.89 -16.71 -6.56
C PRO A 123 -11.05 -16.17 -5.41
N ASP A 124 -10.46 -17.03 -4.58
CA ASP A 124 -9.66 -16.60 -3.42
C ASP A 124 -8.46 -15.75 -3.84
N TYR A 125 -7.70 -16.20 -4.84
CA TYR A 125 -6.56 -15.44 -5.38
C TYR A 125 -6.97 -14.07 -5.94
N GLN A 126 -8.09 -14.01 -6.66
CA GLN A 126 -8.56 -12.74 -7.24
C GLN A 126 -9.14 -11.83 -6.18
N ASN A 127 -9.96 -12.34 -5.25
CA ASN A 127 -10.56 -11.58 -4.17
C ASN A 127 -9.50 -11.04 -3.20
N GLU A 128 -8.39 -11.76 -3.03
CA GLU A 128 -7.27 -11.29 -2.22
C GLU A 128 -6.65 -10.03 -2.80
N ARG A 129 -6.50 -9.89 -4.13
CA ARG A 129 -5.73 -8.80 -4.74
C ARG A 129 -6.57 -7.75 -5.48
N VAL A 130 -7.60 -8.15 -6.21
CA VAL A 130 -8.17 -7.34 -7.29
C VAL A 130 -9.20 -6.37 -6.74
N ARG A 131 -8.89 -5.08 -6.88
CA ARG A 131 -9.84 -3.97 -6.68
C ARG A 131 -10.12 -3.18 -7.95
N GLY A 132 -9.60 -3.63 -9.09
CA GLY A 132 -9.89 -3.06 -10.39
C GLY A 132 -9.32 -3.90 -11.51
N THR A 133 -9.87 -3.77 -12.70
CA THR A 133 -9.38 -4.45 -13.90
C THR A 133 -9.80 -3.65 -15.12
N GLY A 134 -8.85 -3.34 -16.00
CA GLY A 134 -9.08 -2.73 -17.30
C GLY A 134 -9.72 -3.71 -18.29
N GLY A 135 -10.41 -3.17 -19.29
CA GLY A 135 -11.07 -3.97 -20.33
C GLY A 135 -12.57 -3.77 -20.34
N ARG A 136 -13.32 -4.75 -20.87
CA ARG A 136 -14.79 -4.67 -21.04
C ARG A 136 -15.49 -5.75 -20.19
N PRO A 137 -16.07 -5.40 -19.03
CA PRO A 137 -16.09 -4.07 -18.42
C PRO A 137 -14.79 -3.69 -17.72
N THR A 138 -14.63 -2.39 -17.45
CA THR A 138 -13.59 -1.87 -16.56
C THR A 138 -14.14 -1.75 -15.16
N SER A 139 -13.36 -2.09 -14.13
CA SER A 139 -13.81 -1.99 -12.74
C SER A 139 -12.84 -1.22 -11.84
N PHE A 140 -13.39 -0.60 -10.79
CA PHE A 140 -12.65 0.16 -9.77
C PHE A 140 -13.20 -0.09 -8.37
N GLY A 141 -12.35 0.03 -7.34
CA GLY A 141 -12.73 -0.09 -5.94
C GLY A 141 -13.31 1.22 -5.43
N GLU A 142 -14.47 1.15 -4.77
CA GLU A 142 -15.13 2.30 -4.13
C GLU A 142 -14.21 2.98 -3.12
N GLU A 143 -13.50 2.22 -2.30
CA GLU A 143 -12.58 2.74 -1.30
C GLU A 143 -11.45 3.58 -1.90
N ASN A 144 -10.96 3.22 -3.10
CA ASN A 144 -9.93 3.97 -3.79
C ASN A 144 -10.49 5.23 -4.46
N LEU A 145 -11.66 5.13 -5.11
CA LEU A 145 -12.36 6.30 -5.67
C LEU A 145 -12.62 7.36 -4.60
N LEU A 146 -13.04 6.91 -3.41
CA LEU A 146 -13.44 7.79 -2.31
C LEU A 146 -12.32 8.10 -1.31
N SER A 147 -11.10 7.63 -1.57
CA SER A 147 -9.94 7.77 -0.67
C SER A 147 -10.29 7.33 0.77
N LEU A 148 -10.98 6.21 0.96
CA LEU A 148 -11.41 5.75 2.28
C LEU A 148 -10.25 5.19 3.12
N PRO A 149 -10.32 5.23 4.47
CA PRO A 149 -9.23 4.78 5.34
C PRO A 149 -8.80 3.31 5.18
N MET A 150 -9.68 2.46 4.62
CA MET A 150 -9.38 1.06 4.31
C MET A 150 -9.12 0.86 2.82
N ASP A 151 -8.33 1.75 2.22
CA ASP A 151 -7.83 1.58 0.86
C ASP A 151 -6.44 0.93 0.89
N ARG A 152 -6.29 -0.22 0.22
CA ARG A 152 -4.98 -0.86 0.02
C ARG A 152 -4.10 -0.03 -0.92
N TYR A 153 -4.76 0.76 -1.76
CA TYR A 153 -4.20 1.57 -2.81
C TYR A 153 -4.12 3.06 -2.45
N ASP A 154 -4.01 3.35 -1.14
CA ASP A 154 -4.11 4.69 -0.54
C ASP A 154 -3.12 5.78 -0.99
N ASP A 155 -2.23 5.46 -1.92
CA ASP A 155 -1.24 6.35 -2.51
C ASP A 155 -1.12 6.20 -4.04
N GLU A 156 -2.12 5.57 -4.68
CA GLU A 156 -2.30 5.56 -6.13
C GLU A 156 -3.78 5.57 -6.54
N SER A 157 -4.07 5.94 -7.79
CA SER A 157 -5.44 5.82 -8.33
C SER A 157 -5.55 4.59 -9.23
N ILE A 158 -6.21 3.55 -8.71
CA ILE A 158 -6.59 2.35 -9.49
C ILE A 158 -7.55 2.73 -10.61
N ALA A 159 -8.43 3.71 -10.36
CA ALA A 159 -9.33 4.20 -11.39
C ALA A 159 -8.60 4.77 -12.61
N VAL A 160 -7.55 5.56 -12.40
CA VAL A 160 -6.72 6.10 -13.49
C VAL A 160 -5.95 4.98 -14.18
N HIS A 161 -5.34 4.06 -13.42
CA HIS A 161 -4.58 2.93 -13.96
C HIS A 161 -5.42 2.05 -14.89
N GLU A 162 -6.54 1.51 -14.38
CA GLU A 162 -7.38 0.56 -15.10
C GLU A 162 -8.12 1.22 -16.27
N PHE A 163 -8.48 2.51 -16.13
CA PHE A 163 -9.04 3.26 -17.24
C PHE A 163 -8.00 3.52 -18.34
N CYS A 164 -6.72 3.68 -18.00
CA CYS A 164 -5.66 3.77 -19.00
C CYS A 164 -5.47 2.49 -19.82
N HIS A 165 -5.62 1.30 -19.22
CA HIS A 165 -5.68 0.04 -19.97
C HIS A 165 -6.84 0.01 -20.98
N THR A 166 -7.96 0.63 -20.60
CA THR A 166 -9.16 0.72 -21.44
C THR A 166 -8.95 1.70 -22.58
N ILE A 167 -8.35 2.86 -22.30
CA ILE A 167 -7.92 3.85 -23.30
C ILE A 167 -6.92 3.21 -24.28
N ASP A 168 -5.94 2.47 -23.79
CA ASP A 168 -4.96 1.75 -24.61
C ASP A 168 -5.63 0.75 -25.57
N SER A 169 -6.60 -0.02 -25.07
CA SER A 169 -7.38 -0.96 -25.87
C SER A 169 -8.21 -0.26 -26.95
N THR A 170 -8.84 0.88 -26.63
CA THR A 170 -9.61 1.67 -27.58
C THR A 170 -8.71 2.32 -28.63
N LEU A 171 -7.61 2.97 -28.23
CA LEU A 171 -6.63 3.57 -29.13
C LEU A 171 -6.05 2.54 -30.11
N THR A 172 -5.77 1.35 -29.62
CA THR A 172 -5.34 0.18 -30.40
C THR A 172 -6.28 -0.13 -31.58
N ARG A 173 -7.59 0.11 -31.44
CA ARG A 173 -8.59 -0.16 -32.48
C ARG A 173 -8.81 1.02 -33.42
N MET A 174 -8.73 2.25 -32.91
CA MET A 174 -9.00 3.47 -33.70
C MET A 174 -7.77 4.06 -34.40
N ASP A 175 -6.57 3.83 -33.87
CA ASP A 175 -5.31 4.37 -34.39
C ASP A 175 -4.31 3.22 -34.63
N PRO A 176 -4.11 2.80 -35.90
CA PRO A 176 -3.17 1.74 -36.25
C PRO A 176 -1.72 2.00 -35.80
N THR A 177 -1.33 3.27 -35.60
CA THR A 177 0.03 3.66 -35.19
C THR A 177 0.24 3.61 -33.68
N TRP A 178 -0.83 3.54 -32.89
CA TRP A 178 -0.78 3.67 -31.43
C TRP A 178 0.18 2.68 -30.78
N ARG A 179 0.04 1.38 -31.11
CA ARG A 179 0.91 0.32 -30.56
C ARG A 179 2.37 0.57 -30.85
N GLN A 180 2.71 1.01 -32.05
CA GLN A 180 4.08 1.32 -32.42
C GLN A 180 4.65 2.46 -31.57
N ARG A 181 3.87 3.53 -31.35
CA ARG A 181 4.29 4.68 -30.52
C ARG A 181 4.50 4.28 -29.06
N ARG A 182 3.53 3.57 -28.46
CA ARG A 182 3.60 3.08 -27.08
C ARG A 182 4.77 2.13 -26.87
N ASP A 183 4.89 1.12 -27.73
CA ASP A 183 5.95 0.11 -27.63
C ASP A 183 7.33 0.72 -27.90
N GLY A 184 7.41 1.75 -28.74
CA GLY A 184 8.62 2.54 -28.98
C GLY A 184 9.08 3.29 -27.72
N ALA A 185 8.16 4.00 -27.06
CA ALA A 185 8.45 4.69 -25.79
C ALA A 185 8.87 3.71 -24.69
N TYR A 186 8.16 2.59 -24.56
CA TYR A 186 8.51 1.52 -23.62
C TYR A 186 9.93 0.96 -23.88
N LYS A 187 10.25 0.61 -25.13
CA LYS A 187 11.58 0.09 -25.49
C LYS A 187 12.67 1.11 -25.20
N ASN A 188 12.43 2.40 -25.46
CA ASN A 188 13.34 3.49 -25.10
C ASN A 188 13.58 3.55 -23.59
N ALA A 189 12.51 3.50 -22.78
CA ALA A 189 12.61 3.51 -21.33
C ALA A 189 13.43 2.31 -20.79
N VAL A 190 13.11 1.10 -21.27
CA VAL A 190 13.84 -0.12 -20.89
C VAL A 190 15.30 -0.08 -21.32
N ALA A 191 15.62 0.42 -22.52
CA ALA A 191 16.99 0.54 -23.01
C ALA A 191 17.84 1.52 -22.17
N LYS A 192 17.22 2.55 -21.60
CA LYS A 192 17.85 3.48 -20.66
C LYS A 192 17.94 2.92 -19.23
N GLY A 193 17.43 1.71 -18.98
CA GLY A 193 17.38 1.09 -17.65
C GLY A 193 16.32 1.71 -16.73
N LEU A 194 15.41 2.52 -17.25
CA LEU A 194 14.30 3.09 -16.50
C LEU A 194 13.32 1.99 -16.09
N PHE A 195 12.64 2.19 -14.95
CA PHE A 195 11.62 1.25 -14.44
C PHE A 195 12.12 -0.19 -14.21
N LYS A 196 13.44 -0.39 -14.09
CA LYS A 196 14.01 -1.72 -13.87
C LYS A 196 13.49 -2.35 -12.57
N GLY A 197 12.87 -3.52 -12.70
CA GLY A 197 12.31 -4.25 -11.56
C GLY A 197 11.11 -3.57 -10.91
N THR A 198 10.39 -2.73 -11.67
CA THR A 198 9.09 -2.18 -11.28
C THR A 198 7.97 -2.78 -12.16
N TYR A 199 6.72 -2.51 -11.80
CA TYR A 199 5.53 -2.95 -12.50
C TYR A 199 5.43 -2.32 -13.91
N ALA A 200 5.71 -1.01 -14.00
CA ALA A 200 5.87 -0.30 -15.27
C ALA A 200 6.91 -0.93 -16.22
N GLY A 201 7.97 -1.52 -15.68
CA GLY A 201 9.01 -2.19 -16.48
C GLY A 201 8.64 -3.61 -16.95
N SER A 202 7.43 -4.11 -16.62
CA SER A 202 7.06 -5.50 -16.90
C SER A 202 6.59 -5.73 -18.34
N ASN A 203 5.81 -4.80 -18.91
CA ASN A 203 5.32 -4.86 -20.28
C ASN A 203 4.80 -3.48 -20.75
N PRO A 204 4.58 -3.27 -22.06
CA PRO A 204 4.17 -1.99 -22.61
C PRO A 204 2.82 -1.44 -22.11
N ALA A 205 1.87 -2.31 -21.72
CA ALA A 205 0.56 -1.88 -21.24
C ALA A 205 0.65 -1.32 -19.82
N GLU A 206 1.38 -1.99 -18.93
CA GLU A 206 1.62 -1.51 -17.56
C GLU A 206 2.49 -0.26 -17.57
N TYR A 207 3.50 -0.20 -18.45
CA TYR A 207 4.27 1.02 -18.68
C TYR A 207 3.35 2.20 -18.99
N TRP A 208 2.41 2.03 -19.94
CA TRP A 208 1.46 3.07 -20.29
C TRP A 208 0.58 3.50 -19.11
N ALA A 209 -0.01 2.55 -18.38
CA ALA A 209 -0.88 2.86 -17.25
C ALA A 209 -0.15 3.62 -16.13
N GLU A 210 1.07 3.20 -15.78
CA GLU A 210 1.89 3.78 -14.72
C GLU A 210 2.40 5.18 -15.06
N ILE A 211 2.88 5.41 -16.30
CA ILE A 211 3.30 6.76 -16.71
C ILE A 211 2.10 7.72 -16.78
N CYS A 212 0.89 7.22 -17.09
CA CYS A 212 -0.32 8.04 -17.01
C CYS A 212 -0.67 8.40 -15.57
N GLN A 213 -0.61 7.45 -14.63
CA GLN A 213 -0.80 7.76 -13.21
C GLN A 213 0.20 8.83 -12.75
N ALA A 214 1.47 8.73 -13.16
CA ALA A 214 2.48 9.73 -12.83
C ALA A 214 2.13 11.08 -13.47
N TYR A 215 1.74 11.11 -14.74
CA TYR A 215 1.30 12.33 -15.43
C TYR A 215 0.09 13.00 -14.76
N PHE A 216 -0.81 12.24 -14.13
CA PHE A 216 -1.95 12.76 -13.39
C PHE A 216 -1.69 12.92 -11.88
N ASN A 217 -0.45 12.82 -11.42
CA ASN A 217 -0.02 13.00 -10.02
C ASN A 217 -0.65 12.00 -9.02
N CYS A 218 -0.86 10.76 -9.45
CA CYS A 218 -1.50 9.71 -8.65
C CYS A 218 -0.82 8.34 -8.79
N ASN A 219 0.49 8.31 -9.07
CA ASN A 219 1.24 7.06 -9.05
C ASN A 219 1.93 6.80 -7.70
N ARG A 220 1.90 5.54 -7.27
CA ARG A 220 2.61 5.08 -6.08
C ARG A 220 4.11 5.03 -6.35
N ILE A 221 4.92 5.26 -5.31
CA ILE A 221 6.38 5.25 -5.40
C ILE A 221 7.05 4.40 -4.31
N ASN A 222 8.29 4.01 -4.59
CA ASN A 222 9.28 3.51 -3.63
C ASN A 222 8.81 2.30 -2.81
N ASN A 223 8.26 1.29 -3.48
CA ASN A 223 7.92 0.00 -2.85
C ASN A 223 8.40 -1.19 -3.73
N TRP A 224 8.07 -2.42 -3.33
CA TRP A 224 8.52 -3.68 -3.94
C TRP A 224 8.33 -3.75 -5.46
N ASN A 225 7.31 -3.07 -6.01
CA ASN A 225 7.01 -3.06 -7.45
C ASN A 225 6.88 -1.67 -8.07
N HIS A 226 7.11 -0.56 -7.36
CA HIS A 226 7.03 0.81 -7.92
C HIS A 226 8.37 1.55 -7.85
N GLY A 227 8.58 2.39 -8.87
CA GLY A 227 9.78 3.22 -9.02
C GLY A 227 9.74 4.51 -8.20
N PRO A 228 10.64 5.46 -8.48
CA PRO A 228 10.77 6.69 -7.71
C PRO A 228 9.83 7.84 -8.12
N ILE A 229 9.10 7.69 -9.24
CA ILE A 229 8.29 8.78 -9.81
C ILE A 229 6.79 8.58 -9.59
N GLY A 230 6.16 9.62 -9.05
CA GLY A 230 4.73 9.66 -8.70
C GLY A 230 3.96 10.79 -9.37
N ARG A 231 4.68 11.74 -9.96
CA ARG A 231 4.15 13.04 -10.42
C ARG A 231 4.61 13.42 -11.81
N ARG A 232 3.89 14.36 -12.43
CA ARG A 232 4.06 14.82 -13.81
C ARG A 232 5.42 15.47 -14.03
N ASP A 233 5.85 16.31 -13.09
CA ASP A 233 7.17 16.95 -13.08
C ASP A 233 8.30 15.91 -13.06
N GLN A 234 8.14 14.90 -12.22
CA GLN A 234 9.10 13.80 -12.10
C GLN A 234 9.16 12.95 -13.37
N LEU A 235 7.99 12.63 -13.96
CA LEU A 235 7.93 11.90 -15.23
C LEU A 235 8.64 12.67 -16.35
N ARG A 236 8.39 13.97 -16.46
CA ARG A 236 9.02 14.83 -17.48
C ARG A 236 10.55 14.80 -17.42
N TRP A 237 11.12 14.70 -16.22
CA TRP A 237 12.56 14.62 -16.03
C TRP A 237 13.10 13.18 -16.19
N TYR A 238 12.40 12.20 -15.65
CA TYR A 238 12.84 10.80 -15.58
C TYR A 238 12.67 10.04 -16.89
N ASP A 239 11.54 10.22 -17.58
CA ASP A 239 11.22 9.62 -18.88
C ASP A 239 10.55 10.67 -19.81
N PRO A 240 11.35 11.56 -20.43
CA PRO A 240 10.82 12.61 -21.30
C PRO A 240 10.03 12.07 -22.50
N GLU A 241 10.43 10.94 -23.08
CA GLU A 241 9.70 10.32 -24.20
C GLU A 241 8.34 9.75 -23.75
N GLY A 242 8.28 9.12 -22.57
CA GLY A 242 7.04 8.71 -21.94
C GLY A 242 6.12 9.90 -21.63
N TYR A 243 6.68 10.97 -21.07
CA TYR A 243 5.94 12.22 -20.84
C TYR A 243 5.32 12.77 -22.13
N GLU A 244 6.10 12.87 -23.20
CA GLU A 244 5.63 13.37 -24.50
C GLU A 244 4.56 12.47 -25.12
N LEU A 245 4.68 11.15 -24.96
CA LEU A 245 3.66 10.20 -25.39
C LEU A 245 2.32 10.48 -24.70
N VAL A 246 2.32 10.61 -23.37
CA VAL A 246 1.10 10.87 -22.57
C VAL A 246 0.50 12.22 -22.93
N CYS A 247 1.33 13.27 -22.94
CA CYS A 247 0.93 14.64 -23.26
C CYS A 247 0.21 14.73 -24.62
N LYS A 248 0.81 14.17 -25.68
CA LYS A 248 0.21 14.17 -27.04
C LYS A 248 -1.03 13.30 -27.12
N THR A 249 -1.08 12.22 -26.36
CA THR A 249 -2.21 11.28 -26.41
C THR A 249 -3.47 11.88 -25.80
N PHE A 250 -3.36 12.51 -24.62
CA PHE A 250 -4.49 13.14 -23.94
C PHE A 250 -4.84 14.52 -24.47
N ASN A 251 -3.89 15.23 -25.09
CA ASN A 251 -4.11 16.51 -25.76
C ASN A 251 -4.89 17.52 -24.92
N LEU A 252 -4.57 17.59 -23.62
CA LEU A 252 -5.15 18.57 -22.71
C LEU A 252 -4.51 19.94 -22.96
N GLY A 253 -5.34 20.96 -23.14
CA GLY A 253 -4.94 22.36 -23.19
C GLY A 253 -4.94 23.01 -21.81
N PRO A 254 -4.50 24.28 -21.72
CA PRO A 254 -4.43 25.01 -20.44
C PRO A 254 -5.76 25.08 -19.69
N ASP A 255 -6.88 25.19 -20.40
CA ASP A 255 -8.21 25.35 -19.82
C ASP A 255 -8.81 24.02 -19.31
N ASN A 256 -8.22 22.89 -19.67
CA ASN A 256 -8.66 21.55 -19.25
C ASN A 256 -7.50 20.65 -18.82
N ASP A 257 -6.42 21.24 -18.30
CA ASP A 257 -5.26 20.51 -17.76
C ASP A 257 -5.60 19.82 -16.43
N TRP A 258 -6.35 18.74 -16.54
CA TRP A 258 -6.83 17.99 -15.40
C TRP A 258 -5.70 17.26 -14.68
N GLN A 259 -5.75 17.29 -13.35
CA GLN A 259 -4.88 16.53 -12.45
C GLN A 259 -5.74 15.79 -11.42
N TYR A 260 -5.29 14.63 -10.97
CA TYR A 260 -6.01 13.87 -9.96
C TYR A 260 -5.99 14.61 -8.61
N SER A 261 -7.16 14.81 -8.01
CA SER A 261 -7.32 15.47 -6.71
C SER A 261 -7.82 14.51 -5.64
N TRP A 262 -7.03 14.24 -4.61
CA TRP A 262 -7.46 13.35 -3.52
C TRP A 262 -8.65 13.94 -2.76
N LEU A 263 -9.62 13.09 -2.38
CA LEU A 263 -10.78 13.55 -1.58
C LEU A 263 -10.43 13.72 -0.10
N GLN A 264 -9.40 13.01 0.37
CA GLN A 264 -8.76 13.22 1.66
C GLN A 264 -7.32 12.70 1.62
N THR A 265 -6.51 13.17 2.56
CA THR A 265 -5.16 12.66 2.76
C THR A 265 -5.21 11.27 3.38
N LEU A 266 -4.46 10.33 2.80
CA LEU A 266 -4.20 9.01 3.37
C LEU A 266 -2.68 8.77 3.53
N PRO A 267 -2.27 7.90 4.48
CA PRO A 267 -3.12 7.25 5.48
C PRO A 267 -3.66 8.27 6.50
N THR A 268 -4.76 7.93 7.16
CA THR A 268 -5.41 8.78 8.18
C THR A 268 -5.65 7.99 9.48
N VAL A 269 -6.04 8.69 10.54
CA VAL A 269 -6.47 8.08 11.81
C VAL A 269 -7.98 8.19 11.92
N CYS A 270 -8.64 7.06 12.12
CA CYS A 270 -10.09 6.99 12.31
C CYS A 270 -10.46 5.97 13.39
N PRO A 271 -11.72 5.87 13.82
CA PRO A 271 -12.15 4.76 14.65
C PRO A 271 -11.95 3.40 13.94
N PRO A 272 -11.65 2.31 14.69
CA PRO A 272 -11.54 0.98 14.10
C PRO A 272 -12.81 0.60 13.32
N PRO A 273 -12.68 0.17 12.06
CA PRO A 273 -13.80 -0.33 11.27
C PRO A 273 -14.45 -1.57 11.90
N ALA A 274 -15.78 -1.60 11.97
CA ALA A 274 -16.52 -2.69 12.64
C ALA A 274 -16.20 -4.09 12.10
N LYS A 275 -15.94 -4.21 10.78
CA LYS A 275 -15.60 -5.47 10.13
C LYS A 275 -14.29 -6.12 10.62
N LEU A 276 -13.43 -5.36 11.31
CA LEU A 276 -12.20 -5.89 11.89
C LEU A 276 -12.40 -6.53 13.27
N GLY A 277 -13.59 -6.41 13.89
CA GLY A 277 -13.88 -7.02 15.19
C GLY A 277 -12.95 -6.55 16.33
N ILE A 278 -12.45 -5.31 16.25
CA ILE A 278 -11.53 -4.75 17.24
C ILE A 278 -12.28 -4.41 18.54
N ASP A 279 -11.68 -4.74 19.69
CA ASP A 279 -12.24 -4.43 21.02
C ASP A 279 -12.53 -2.91 21.14
N PRO A 280 -13.72 -2.50 21.64
CA PRO A 280 -14.12 -1.10 21.77
C PRO A 280 -13.18 -0.23 22.64
N TYR A 281 -12.27 -0.83 23.40
CA TYR A 281 -11.18 -0.14 24.07
C TYR A 281 -10.38 0.72 23.08
N TYR A 282 -10.07 0.17 21.90
CA TYR A 282 -9.33 0.89 20.88
C TYR A 282 -10.27 1.84 20.14
N THR A 283 -9.98 3.14 20.22
CA THR A 283 -10.79 4.19 19.59
C THR A 283 -10.09 4.82 18.39
N LYS A 284 -8.84 4.45 18.12
CA LYS A 284 -8.03 4.93 17.00
C LYS A 284 -7.45 3.77 16.22
N PHE A 285 -7.42 3.94 14.91
CA PHE A 285 -6.96 2.99 13.92
C PHE A 285 -6.28 3.75 12.78
N THR A 286 -5.19 3.18 12.26
CA THR A 286 -4.65 3.54 10.95
C THR A 286 -4.11 2.28 10.26
N TRP A 287 -4.14 2.27 8.92
CA TRP A 287 -3.84 1.09 8.12
C TRP A 287 -2.51 1.24 7.40
N ALA A 288 -1.50 0.48 7.83
CA ALA A 288 -0.15 0.55 7.28
C ALA A 288 0.02 -0.56 6.24
N ARG A 289 -0.44 -0.33 4.99
CA ARG A 289 -0.43 -1.36 3.92
C ARG A 289 -1.06 -2.66 4.39
N GLU A 290 -2.30 -2.55 4.87
CA GLU A 290 -3.09 -3.63 5.46
C GLU A 290 -2.72 -4.05 6.89
N PHE A 291 -1.55 -3.65 7.39
CA PHE A 291 -1.17 -3.90 8.78
C PHE A 291 -1.94 -2.98 9.74
N VAL A 292 -2.50 -3.55 10.79
CA VAL A 292 -3.38 -2.86 11.73
C VAL A 292 -2.56 -2.17 12.83
N VAL A 293 -2.70 -0.85 12.92
CA VAL A 293 -2.14 -0.03 14.00
C VAL A 293 -3.27 0.56 14.81
N LEU A 294 -3.26 0.33 16.12
CA LEU A 294 -4.31 0.68 17.07
C LEU A 294 -3.82 1.65 18.14
N GLY A 295 -4.76 2.39 18.72
CA GLY A 295 -4.53 3.22 19.88
C GLY A 295 -5.84 3.66 20.51
N ARG A 296 -5.75 4.35 21.65
CA ARG A 296 -6.91 4.98 22.30
C ARG A 296 -6.60 6.41 22.70
N GLN A 297 -5.57 6.64 23.52
CA GLN A 297 -5.15 7.98 23.94
C GLN A 297 -3.87 8.47 23.22
N ALA A 298 -3.24 7.64 22.39
CA ALA A 298 -2.15 8.07 21.54
C ALA A 298 -2.56 9.22 20.60
N SER A 299 -1.66 10.16 20.35
CA SER A 299 -1.89 11.25 19.40
C SER A 299 -1.97 10.73 17.96
N ASP A 300 -2.71 11.43 17.09
CA ASP A 300 -2.81 11.04 15.67
C ASP A 300 -1.44 11.12 14.97
N GLN A 301 -0.60 12.08 15.39
CA GLN A 301 0.78 12.20 14.94
C GLN A 301 1.60 10.93 15.25
N ALA A 302 1.48 10.39 16.47
CA ALA A 302 2.18 9.16 16.84
C ALA A 302 1.67 7.96 16.03
N MET A 303 0.35 7.85 15.86
CA MET A 303 -0.27 6.80 15.05
C MET A 303 0.24 6.82 13.61
N LEU A 304 0.26 8.00 12.98
CA LEU A 304 0.73 8.17 11.60
C LEU A 304 2.25 7.99 11.46
N LYS A 305 3.05 8.40 12.46
CA LYS A 305 4.49 8.15 12.47
C LYS A 305 4.79 6.66 12.58
N ALA A 306 4.10 5.91 13.44
CA ALA A 306 4.21 4.46 13.52
C ALA A 306 3.82 3.78 12.20
N ASN A 307 2.70 4.19 11.60
CA ASN A 307 2.27 3.72 10.28
C ASN A 307 3.36 3.96 9.22
N HIS A 308 3.86 5.19 9.13
CA HIS A 308 4.91 5.55 8.19
C HIS A 308 6.16 4.68 8.38
N THR A 309 6.61 4.49 9.62
CA THR A 309 7.76 3.63 9.94
C THR A 309 7.56 2.19 9.46
N ILE A 310 6.38 1.60 9.68
CA ILE A 310 6.05 0.27 9.17
C ILE A 310 6.07 0.27 7.62
N ARG A 311 5.40 1.23 6.97
CA ARG A 311 5.36 1.32 5.50
C ARG A 311 6.75 1.40 4.89
N ARG A 312 7.66 2.13 5.53
CA ARG A 312 9.05 2.22 5.10
C ARG A 312 9.79 0.93 5.36
N MET A 313 9.81 0.42 6.59
CA MET A 313 10.50 -0.83 6.95
C MET A 313 10.14 -1.99 6.00
N PHE A 314 8.88 -2.10 5.56
CA PHE A 314 8.40 -3.14 4.66
C PHE A 314 8.27 -2.72 3.19
N ALA A 315 8.84 -1.58 2.79
CA ALA A 315 8.69 -1.04 1.43
C ALA A 315 9.02 -2.08 0.36
N TYR A 316 10.08 -2.87 0.55
CA TYR A 316 10.56 -3.87 -0.41
C TYR A 316 10.36 -5.33 0.05
N ARG A 317 9.67 -5.55 1.19
CA ARG A 317 9.40 -6.87 1.78
C ARG A 317 7.94 -7.02 2.22
N HIS A 318 7.02 -6.72 1.30
CA HIS A 318 5.60 -6.82 1.58
C HIS A 318 5.15 -8.28 1.81
N ASP A 319 5.90 -9.27 1.30
CA ASP A 319 5.75 -10.68 1.63
C ASP A 319 5.88 -10.97 3.15
N ILE A 320 6.86 -10.34 3.82
CA ILE A 320 7.01 -10.47 5.27
C ILE A 320 5.85 -9.77 5.99
N LEU A 321 5.48 -8.56 5.55
CA LEU A 321 4.35 -7.84 6.16
C LEU A 321 3.05 -8.65 6.06
N LYS A 322 2.80 -9.28 4.91
CA LYS A 322 1.67 -10.17 4.68
C LYS A 322 1.69 -11.39 5.60
N ALA A 323 2.86 -11.98 5.85
CA ALA A 323 2.97 -13.06 6.82
C ALA A 323 2.63 -12.62 8.25
N LEU A 324 3.03 -11.41 8.66
CA LEU A 324 2.63 -10.84 9.95
C LEU A 324 1.12 -10.58 10.02
N ILE A 325 0.53 -10.05 8.94
CA ILE A 325 -0.92 -9.83 8.83
C ILE A 325 -1.67 -11.16 8.91
N ALA A 326 -1.22 -12.19 8.20
CA ALA A 326 -1.83 -13.51 8.18
C ALA A 326 -1.75 -14.22 9.54
N ASP A 327 -0.68 -13.98 10.30
CA ASP A 327 -0.60 -14.45 11.69
C ASP A 327 -1.55 -13.67 12.62
N GLY A 328 -1.99 -12.47 12.25
CA GLY A 328 -2.88 -11.62 13.04
C GLY A 328 -2.13 -10.64 13.96
N VAL A 329 -0.86 -10.37 13.64
CA VAL A 329 -0.03 -9.41 14.38
C VAL A 329 -0.59 -8.01 14.24
N ARG A 330 -0.64 -7.28 15.35
CA ARG A 330 -1.11 -5.88 15.43
C ARG A 330 -0.14 -5.04 16.24
N LEU A 331 -0.03 -3.75 15.91
CA LEU A 331 0.73 -2.79 16.72
C LEU A 331 -0.22 -1.88 17.50
N VAL A 332 0.03 -1.71 18.80
CA VAL A 332 -0.65 -0.76 19.66
C VAL A 332 0.31 0.36 20.03
N VAL A 333 -0.09 1.61 19.81
CA VAL A 333 0.61 2.80 20.30
C VAL A 333 -0.06 3.24 21.61
N LEU A 334 0.68 3.17 22.72
CA LEU A 334 0.18 3.60 24.03
C LEU A 334 0.22 5.11 24.18
N GLY A 335 -0.90 5.69 24.59
CA GLY A 335 -0.99 7.06 25.08
C GLY A 335 -0.28 7.26 26.43
N PRO A 336 -0.08 8.50 26.90
CA PRO A 336 0.80 8.79 28.03
C PRO A 336 0.26 8.23 29.34
N GLY A 337 -1.07 8.16 29.48
CA GLY A 337 -1.76 7.65 30.67
C GLY A 337 -2.16 6.18 30.57
N GLU A 338 -1.83 5.49 29.47
CA GLU A 338 -2.20 4.09 29.26
C GLU A 338 -1.06 3.16 29.67
N ARG A 339 -1.40 1.98 30.18
CA ARG A 339 -0.48 0.91 30.56
C ARG A 339 -0.76 -0.33 29.72
N VAL A 340 0.23 -1.22 29.59
CA VAL A 340 0.03 -2.52 28.92
C VAL A 340 -1.08 -3.33 29.60
N SER A 341 -1.17 -3.26 30.93
CA SER A 341 -2.22 -3.93 31.71
C SER A 341 -3.65 -3.44 31.40
N ASP A 342 -3.80 -2.26 30.80
CA ASP A 342 -5.12 -1.71 30.44
C ASP A 342 -5.65 -2.32 29.13
N LEU A 343 -4.76 -2.93 28.34
CA LEU A 343 -5.08 -3.48 27.03
C LEU A 343 -5.95 -4.73 27.17
N PRO A 344 -6.97 -4.89 26.30
CA PRO A 344 -7.84 -6.07 26.28
C PRO A 344 -7.10 -7.41 26.31
N GLU A 345 -5.99 -7.52 25.56
CA GLU A 345 -5.19 -8.74 25.40
C GLU A 345 -4.41 -9.14 26.67
N TYR A 346 -4.34 -8.27 27.67
CA TYR A 346 -3.60 -8.47 28.92
C TYR A 346 -4.49 -8.45 30.17
N ARG A 347 -5.82 -8.26 30.04
CA ARG A 347 -6.76 -8.19 31.17
C ARG A 347 -6.68 -9.42 32.08
N ASP A 348 -6.66 -10.61 31.50
CA ASP A 348 -6.59 -11.90 32.24
C ASP A 348 -5.16 -12.34 32.56
N LYS A 349 -4.16 -11.51 32.19
CA LYS A 349 -2.73 -11.74 32.45
C LYS A 349 -2.19 -10.77 33.51
N ALA A 350 -3.08 -10.18 34.29
CA ALA A 350 -2.74 -9.25 35.37
C ALA A 350 -1.77 -9.93 36.36
N GLY A 351 -0.56 -9.36 36.49
CA GLY A 351 0.53 -9.91 37.31
C GLY A 351 1.63 -10.64 36.54
N GLN A 352 1.44 -10.94 35.25
CA GLN A 352 2.48 -11.52 34.37
C GLN A 352 3.22 -10.48 33.52
N VAL A 353 2.74 -9.23 33.52
CA VAL A 353 3.35 -8.12 32.81
C VAL A 353 3.77 -7.06 33.80
N ASP A 354 5.01 -6.58 33.68
CA ASP A 354 5.52 -5.47 34.48
C ASP A 354 4.66 -4.21 34.26
N CYS A 355 4.08 -3.70 35.33
CA CYS A 355 3.21 -2.53 35.36
C CYS A 355 3.89 -1.22 34.91
N GLY A 356 5.23 -1.18 34.86
CA GLY A 356 6.02 -0.06 34.35
C GLY A 356 6.37 -0.17 32.86
N LEU A 357 6.15 -1.33 32.25
CA LEU A 357 6.52 -1.59 30.87
C LEU A 357 5.63 -0.79 29.92
N ARG A 358 6.25 -0.06 28.99
CA ARG A 358 5.56 0.73 27.94
C ARG A 358 5.85 0.22 26.52
N PHE A 359 6.52 -0.92 26.42
CA PHE A 359 6.82 -1.58 25.15
C PHE A 359 6.68 -3.10 25.31
N VAL A 360 6.13 -3.80 24.33
CA VAL A 360 5.97 -5.25 24.38
C VAL A 360 6.32 -5.83 23.02
N GLU A 361 7.11 -6.90 23.05
CA GLU A 361 7.55 -7.63 21.87
C GLU A 361 6.53 -8.71 21.47
N TYR A 362 6.75 -9.35 20.33
CA TYR A 362 5.86 -10.39 19.83
C TYR A 362 5.77 -11.56 20.81
N SER A 363 4.53 -12.03 21.05
CA SER A 363 4.27 -13.34 21.65
C SER A 363 3.18 -14.05 20.84
N PRO A 364 3.27 -15.36 20.61
CA PRO A 364 2.21 -16.13 19.95
C PRO A 364 0.86 -16.04 20.67
N GLU A 365 0.86 -15.81 21.98
CA GLU A 365 -0.34 -15.78 22.82
C GLU A 365 -1.15 -14.50 22.67
N THR A 366 -0.50 -13.34 22.51
CA THR A 366 -1.21 -12.05 22.37
C THR A 366 -1.21 -11.52 20.94
N LYS A 367 -0.15 -11.78 20.18
CA LYS A 367 0.07 -11.24 18.82
C LYS A 367 -0.02 -9.71 18.75
N VAL A 368 0.14 -9.04 19.89
CA VAL A 368 0.06 -7.59 20.02
C VAL A 368 1.42 -7.06 20.40
N LEU A 369 2.00 -6.28 19.49
CA LEU A 369 3.18 -5.47 19.71
C LEU A 369 2.74 -4.16 20.36
N VAL A 370 3.50 -3.66 21.32
CA VAL A 370 3.17 -2.42 22.02
C VAL A 370 4.35 -1.48 21.99
N VAL A 371 4.10 -0.20 21.70
CA VAL A 371 5.12 0.85 21.72
C VAL A 371 4.59 2.10 22.45
N ASP A 372 5.50 2.85 23.06
CA ASP A 372 5.18 4.11 23.72
C ASP A 372 5.15 5.25 22.69
N GLN A 373 4.07 6.05 22.67
CA GLN A 373 4.04 7.19 21.78
C GLN A 373 5.19 8.17 22.01
N LYS A 374 5.71 8.29 23.25
CA LYS A 374 6.85 9.16 23.55
C LYS A 374 8.08 8.73 22.73
N ASN A 375 8.31 7.42 22.61
CA ASN A 375 9.40 6.90 21.79
C ASN A 375 9.11 7.09 20.29
N VAL A 376 7.87 6.83 19.85
CA VAL A 376 7.47 7.00 18.43
C VAL A 376 7.68 8.45 17.96
N LEU A 377 7.39 9.42 18.81
CA LEU A 377 7.51 10.85 18.50
C LEU A 377 8.90 11.43 18.75
N ALA A 378 9.77 10.72 19.46
CA ALA A 378 11.09 11.22 19.78
C ALA A 378 11.94 11.35 18.50
N ASP A 379 12.74 12.41 18.46
CA ASP A 379 13.74 12.61 17.42
C ASP A 379 15.08 12.02 17.90
N PRO A 380 15.57 10.94 17.27
CA PRO A 380 16.82 10.28 17.66
C PRO A 380 18.04 11.20 17.61
N LYS A 381 17.99 12.30 16.84
CA LYS A 381 19.12 13.23 16.69
C LYS A 381 19.21 14.24 17.84
N SER A 382 18.10 14.54 18.50
CA SER A 382 18.05 15.56 19.56
C SER A 382 18.01 14.98 20.97
N ASP A 383 17.73 13.68 21.14
CA ASP A 383 17.71 13.01 22.44
C ASP A 383 18.95 12.11 22.65
N PRO A 384 19.92 12.53 23.48
CA PRO A 384 21.13 11.74 23.78
C PRO A 384 20.86 10.49 24.62
N PHE A 385 19.63 10.30 25.11
CA PHE A 385 19.20 9.11 25.85
C PHE A 385 18.17 8.29 25.08
N TYR A 386 17.97 8.57 23.78
CA TYR A 386 17.02 7.83 22.96
C TYR A 386 17.38 6.34 22.90
N PRO A 387 16.50 5.42 23.35
CA PRO A 387 16.82 3.99 23.49
C PRO A 387 16.70 3.21 22.16
N GLY A 388 16.58 3.93 21.04
CA GLY A 388 16.26 3.36 19.73
C GLY A 388 14.76 3.31 19.45
N CYS A 389 14.41 3.11 18.17
CA CYS A 389 13.03 3.08 17.69
C CYS A 389 12.33 1.79 18.11
N GLN A 390 11.38 1.90 19.03
CA GLN A 390 10.61 0.76 19.51
C GLN A 390 9.82 0.10 18.38
N VAL A 391 9.26 0.86 17.43
CA VAL A 391 8.51 0.30 16.27
C VAL A 391 9.41 -0.62 15.46
N ILE A 392 10.62 -0.18 15.08
CA ILE A 392 11.54 -1.01 14.30
C ILE A 392 11.99 -2.22 15.11
N ARG A 393 12.27 -2.06 16.42
CA ARG A 393 12.67 -3.16 17.31
C ARG A 393 11.62 -4.26 17.40
N VAL A 394 10.38 -3.91 17.77
CA VAL A 394 9.30 -4.90 17.95
C VAL A 394 8.93 -5.56 16.63
N MET A 395 8.95 -4.81 15.51
CA MET A 395 8.74 -5.39 14.19
C MET A 395 9.90 -6.33 13.80
N ALA A 396 11.16 -5.98 14.06
CA ALA A 396 12.30 -6.84 13.74
C ALA A 396 12.22 -8.20 14.45
N LYS A 397 11.86 -8.20 15.74
CA LYS A 397 11.63 -9.45 16.48
C LYS A 397 10.41 -10.21 15.97
N ALA A 398 9.30 -9.52 15.65
CA ALA A 398 8.12 -10.16 15.06
C ALA A 398 8.43 -10.83 13.71
N ILE A 399 9.23 -10.19 12.85
CA ILE A 399 9.72 -10.77 11.59
C ILE A 399 10.39 -12.12 11.87
N TYR A 400 11.31 -12.16 12.82
CA TYR A 400 12.04 -13.37 13.16
C TYR A 400 11.09 -14.45 13.70
N HIS A 401 10.30 -14.14 14.74
CA HIS A 401 9.40 -15.13 15.34
C HIS A 401 8.39 -15.70 14.34
N VAL A 402 7.73 -14.86 13.54
CA VAL A 402 6.62 -15.29 12.67
C VAL A 402 7.11 -15.92 11.37
N THR A 403 8.20 -15.40 10.81
CA THR A 403 8.63 -15.80 9.47
C THR A 403 9.95 -16.56 9.44
N GLY A 404 10.82 -16.38 10.43
CA GLY A 404 12.13 -17.02 10.47
C GLY A 404 12.14 -18.42 11.09
N THR A 405 11.06 -18.80 11.79
CA THR A 405 10.97 -20.09 12.50
C THR A 405 9.98 -21.07 11.87
N ARG A 406 9.29 -20.66 10.80
CA ARG A 406 8.30 -21.52 10.12
C ARG A 406 9.00 -22.62 9.32
N PRO A 407 8.34 -23.78 9.10
CA PRO A 407 8.91 -24.86 8.30
C PRO A 407 9.20 -24.44 6.87
N VAL A 408 10.22 -25.07 6.28
CA VAL A 408 10.49 -24.99 4.85
C VAL A 408 9.25 -25.45 4.08
N ASP A 409 8.81 -24.65 3.11
CA ASP A 409 7.83 -25.10 2.13
C ASP A 409 8.60 -25.68 0.93
N PRO A 410 8.64 -27.02 0.77
CA PRO A 410 9.42 -27.66 -0.30
C PRO A 410 8.89 -27.31 -1.68
N ASN A 411 7.65 -26.82 -1.78
CA ASN A 411 7.03 -26.48 -3.04
C ASN A 411 7.17 -25.00 -3.38
N TRP A 412 7.72 -24.15 -2.48
CA TRP A 412 7.70 -22.70 -2.65
C TRP A 412 8.23 -22.27 -4.03
N GLN A 413 9.45 -22.69 -4.40
CA GLN A 413 10.06 -22.33 -5.69
C GLN A 413 9.38 -23.00 -6.89
N SER A 414 8.75 -24.16 -6.70
CA SER A 414 8.07 -24.91 -7.75
C SER A 414 6.58 -24.57 -7.87
N ARG A 415 6.05 -23.63 -7.06
CA ARG A 415 4.65 -23.20 -7.14
C ARG A 415 4.34 -22.70 -8.55
N PRO A 416 3.23 -23.14 -9.18
CA PRO A 416 2.80 -22.60 -10.46
C PRO A 416 2.69 -21.08 -10.42
N ARG A 417 3.20 -20.39 -11.46
CA ARG A 417 3.24 -18.91 -11.57
C ARG A 417 1.91 -18.23 -11.21
N ARG A 418 0.78 -18.85 -11.57
CA ARG A 418 -0.59 -18.38 -11.30
C ARG A 418 -0.98 -18.30 -9.82
N LEU A 419 -0.18 -18.88 -8.92
CA LEU A 419 -0.40 -18.84 -7.47
C LEU A 419 0.48 -17.81 -6.77
N TRP A 420 1.48 -17.26 -7.46
CA TRP A 420 2.37 -16.27 -6.87
C TRP A 420 1.70 -14.90 -6.84
N GLN A 421 1.67 -14.28 -5.68
CA GLN A 421 1.30 -12.89 -5.56
C GLN A 421 2.46 -11.99 -6.02
N GLN A 422 2.15 -10.79 -6.54
CA GLN A 422 3.17 -9.89 -7.08
C GLN A 422 4.26 -9.53 -6.06
N TYR A 423 3.91 -9.45 -4.77
CA TYR A 423 4.84 -9.16 -3.69
C TYR A 423 5.75 -10.33 -3.30
N GLU A 424 5.51 -11.55 -3.82
CA GLU A 424 6.33 -12.74 -3.55
C GLU A 424 7.40 -12.96 -4.65
N LEU A 425 7.34 -12.20 -5.75
CA LEU A 425 8.14 -12.44 -6.93
C LEU A 425 9.61 -12.13 -6.72
N GLY A 426 10.47 -13.14 -6.98
CA GLY A 426 11.92 -12.98 -6.94
C GLY A 426 12.50 -12.86 -5.53
N LEU A 427 11.73 -13.23 -4.51
CA LEU A 427 12.15 -13.21 -3.11
C LEU A 427 12.36 -14.63 -2.56
N GLU A 428 13.34 -14.74 -1.67
CA GLU A 428 13.52 -15.94 -0.86
C GLU A 428 12.56 -15.90 0.33
N ARG A 429 11.76 -16.96 0.46
CA ARG A 429 10.88 -17.14 1.61
C ARG A 429 11.72 -17.31 2.86
N MET A 430 11.52 -16.43 3.85
CA MET A 430 12.09 -16.63 5.18
C MET A 430 11.45 -17.86 5.82
N ASP A 431 12.25 -18.74 6.42
CA ASP A 431 11.83 -19.96 7.13
C ASP A 431 12.98 -20.41 8.06
N GLU A 432 12.90 -21.60 8.65
CA GLU A 432 13.91 -22.14 9.59
C GLU A 432 15.37 -22.10 9.10
N ARG A 433 15.62 -22.00 7.78
CA ARG A 433 16.97 -21.78 7.25
C ARG A 433 17.53 -20.41 7.64
N PHE A 434 16.67 -19.40 7.73
CA PHE A 434 17.01 -18.09 8.27
C PHE A 434 17.35 -18.17 9.76
N ASP A 435 16.58 -18.89 10.58
CA ASP A 435 16.90 -19.11 12.00
C ASP A 435 18.27 -19.80 12.17
N ALA A 436 18.56 -20.80 11.34
CA ALA A 436 19.86 -21.48 11.34
C ALA A 436 21.01 -20.52 10.98
N GLU A 437 20.82 -19.66 9.96
CA GLU A 437 21.82 -18.68 9.54
C GLU A 437 22.07 -17.63 10.63
N VAL A 438 21.02 -17.00 11.19
CA VAL A 438 21.15 -16.03 12.28
C VAL A 438 21.82 -16.66 13.50
N SER A 439 21.44 -17.90 13.84
CA SER A 439 22.04 -18.64 14.95
C SER A 439 23.55 -18.86 14.75
N GLY A 440 23.96 -19.26 13.54
CA GLY A 440 25.38 -19.43 13.20
C GLY A 440 26.15 -18.11 13.28
N LEU A 441 25.60 -17.02 12.76
CA LEU A 441 26.21 -15.69 12.82
C LEU A 441 26.33 -15.17 14.26
N TYR A 442 25.27 -15.33 15.05
CA TYR A 442 25.28 -14.97 16.47
C TYR A 442 26.39 -15.71 17.23
N GLN A 443 26.46 -17.05 17.10
CA GLN A 443 27.51 -17.83 17.78
C GLN A 443 28.92 -17.43 17.34
N LYS A 444 29.11 -17.16 16.04
CA LYS A 444 30.37 -16.65 15.50
C LYS A 444 30.74 -15.29 16.10
N ALA A 445 29.78 -14.35 16.18
CA ALA A 445 30.00 -13.01 16.70
C ALA A 445 30.35 -13.03 18.20
N ILE A 446 29.59 -13.75 19.01
CA ILE A 446 29.83 -13.86 20.46
C ILE A 446 31.15 -14.58 20.75
N SER A 447 31.48 -15.64 20.00
CA SER A 447 32.78 -16.32 20.14
C SER A 447 33.96 -15.42 19.79
N ALA A 448 33.76 -14.43 18.92
CA ALA A 448 34.76 -13.42 18.59
C ALA A 448 34.81 -12.24 19.57
N GLY A 449 34.01 -12.27 20.65
CA GLY A 449 33.92 -11.20 21.64
C GLY A 449 33.10 -9.99 21.22
N LYS A 450 32.40 -10.06 20.07
CA LYS A 450 31.56 -8.97 19.57
C LYS A 450 30.30 -8.79 20.42
N TRP A 451 29.75 -7.59 20.35
CA TRP A 451 28.49 -7.14 20.94
C TRP A 451 28.43 -7.20 22.47
N GLN A 452 29.54 -7.54 23.14
CA GLN A 452 29.63 -7.57 24.59
C GLN A 452 29.26 -6.21 25.20
N GLY A 453 28.45 -6.24 26.25
CA GLY A 453 27.92 -5.04 26.91
C GLY A 453 26.73 -4.39 26.20
N THR A 454 26.23 -4.96 25.10
CA THR A 454 25.03 -4.47 24.39
C THR A 454 23.87 -5.47 24.50
N ALA A 455 22.66 -5.07 24.08
CA ALA A 455 21.52 -6.00 24.01
C ALA A 455 21.78 -7.17 23.04
N ALA A 456 22.53 -6.95 21.95
CA ALA A 456 22.81 -7.96 20.95
C ALA A 456 23.60 -9.18 21.46
N CYS A 457 24.25 -9.11 22.64
CA CYS A 457 24.91 -10.28 23.20
C CYS A 457 23.97 -11.21 23.98
N GLN A 458 22.75 -10.78 24.32
CA GLN A 458 21.84 -11.55 25.18
C GLN A 458 21.34 -12.81 24.48
N ASP A 459 20.83 -12.68 23.26
CA ASP A 459 20.40 -13.79 22.43
C ASP A 459 20.41 -13.45 20.93
N ARG A 460 20.08 -14.45 20.11
CA ARG A 460 20.05 -14.32 18.65
C ARG A 460 18.92 -13.41 18.13
N PHE A 461 17.84 -13.21 18.89
CA PHE A 461 16.73 -12.33 18.51
C PHE A 461 17.11 -10.87 18.73
N ASP A 462 17.77 -10.55 19.85
CA ASP A 462 18.33 -9.22 20.10
C ASP A 462 19.47 -8.90 19.15
N TYR A 463 20.35 -9.87 18.85
CA TYR A 463 21.39 -9.73 17.82
C TYR A 463 20.81 -9.29 16.47
N TRP A 464 19.76 -9.99 16.02
CA TRP A 464 19.02 -9.63 14.81
C TRP A 464 18.39 -8.23 14.91
N ALA A 465 17.69 -7.94 16.01
CA ALA A 465 16.97 -6.68 16.18
C ALA A 465 17.91 -5.47 16.20
N GLU A 466 19.06 -5.55 16.87
CA GLU A 466 20.08 -4.50 16.87
C GLU A 466 20.69 -4.30 15.47
N GLY A 467 20.93 -5.38 14.72
CA GLY A 467 21.35 -5.29 13.33
C GLY A 467 20.34 -4.53 12.46
N VAL A 468 19.05 -4.82 12.60
CA VAL A 468 17.98 -4.12 11.87
C VAL A 468 17.87 -2.66 12.28
N LEU A 469 17.97 -2.36 13.58
CA LEU A 469 17.97 -0.98 14.07
C LEU A 469 19.15 -0.19 13.52
N ALA A 470 20.37 -0.75 13.57
CA ALA A 470 21.55 -0.08 13.04
C ALA A 470 21.44 0.12 11.52
N TYR A 471 20.93 -0.86 10.78
CA TYR A 471 20.73 -0.78 9.34
C TYR A 471 19.80 0.37 8.90
N PHE A 472 18.80 0.70 9.72
CA PHE A 472 17.87 1.82 9.47
C PHE A 472 18.25 3.10 10.21
N ASP A 473 19.44 3.20 10.81
CA ASP A 473 19.89 4.33 11.62
C ASP A 473 18.90 4.67 12.76
N ALA A 474 18.42 3.63 13.44
CA ALA A 474 17.30 3.68 14.38
C ALA A 474 17.67 3.29 15.82
N THR A 475 18.94 3.06 16.14
CA THR A 475 19.41 2.69 17.49
C THR A 475 19.46 3.88 18.47
N GLY A 476 19.45 5.12 17.96
CA GLY A 476 19.86 6.29 18.75
C GLY A 476 21.38 6.36 18.94
N PRO A 477 21.88 7.03 19.98
CA PRO A 477 23.32 7.10 20.28
C PRO A 477 23.97 5.71 20.40
N GLY A 478 23.21 4.71 20.85
CA GLY A 478 23.63 3.31 20.93
C GLY A 478 24.58 3.04 22.09
N THR A 479 24.67 1.77 22.51
CA THR A 479 25.69 1.33 23.47
C THR A 479 26.96 0.96 22.70
N VAL A 480 28.12 1.36 23.21
CA VAL A 480 29.41 0.99 22.62
C VAL A 480 29.75 -0.44 23.08
N PRO A 481 29.89 -1.41 22.15
CA PRO A 481 30.40 -2.74 22.50
C PRO A 481 31.77 -2.64 23.18
N THR A 482 32.04 -3.52 24.16
CA THR A 482 33.30 -3.44 24.92
C THR A 482 34.55 -3.75 24.08
N ASP A 483 34.38 -4.41 22.94
CA ASP A 483 35.43 -4.72 21.96
C ASP A 483 35.57 -3.64 20.87
N ALA A 484 34.79 -2.55 20.93
CA ALA A 484 34.77 -1.47 19.94
C ALA A 484 35.10 -0.10 20.54
N GLY A 485 35.66 0.79 19.72
CA GLY A 485 35.88 2.20 20.09
C GLY A 485 34.70 3.13 19.79
N TRP A 486 33.61 2.61 19.24
CA TRP A 486 32.44 3.38 18.78
C TRP A 486 31.16 2.55 18.81
N ALA A 487 30.01 3.24 18.87
CA ALA A 487 28.70 2.58 18.86
C ALA A 487 28.35 2.07 17.45
N VAL A 488 27.68 0.91 17.40
CA VAL A 488 27.17 0.31 16.15
C VAL A 488 25.78 0.86 15.85
N ASN A 489 25.70 2.17 15.61
CA ASN A 489 24.44 2.92 15.65
C ASN A 489 23.89 3.38 14.29
N ARG A 490 24.59 3.02 13.20
CA ARG A 490 24.23 3.35 11.83
C ARG A 490 24.65 2.26 10.88
N ARG A 491 24.07 2.26 9.69
CA ARG A 491 24.29 1.22 8.67
C ARG A 491 25.76 1.00 8.36
N GLU A 492 26.52 2.08 8.20
CA GLU A 492 27.95 2.03 7.91
C GLU A 492 28.75 1.45 9.08
N ALA A 493 28.37 1.77 10.32
CA ALA A 493 29.02 1.24 11.52
C ALA A 493 28.76 -0.25 11.65
N LEU A 494 27.54 -0.71 11.36
CA LEU A 494 27.21 -2.13 11.31
C LEU A 494 28.04 -2.85 10.23
N MET A 495 28.11 -2.30 9.02
CA MET A 495 28.90 -2.88 7.93
C MET A 495 30.38 -3.04 8.29
N ALA A 496 30.96 -2.06 8.96
CA ALA A 496 32.36 -2.11 9.38
C ALA A 496 32.60 -3.05 10.56
N TYR A 497 31.69 -3.07 11.53
CA TYR A 497 31.84 -3.81 12.78
C TYR A 497 31.45 -5.29 12.65
N ASP A 498 30.29 -5.57 12.06
CA ASP A 498 29.74 -6.92 11.87
C ASP A 498 29.22 -7.09 10.42
N PRO A 499 30.13 -7.27 9.45
CA PRO A 499 29.78 -7.35 8.03
C PRO A 499 28.87 -8.53 7.67
N ASP A 500 28.91 -9.62 8.45
CA ASP A 500 28.06 -10.78 8.21
C ASP A 500 26.60 -10.46 8.60
N LEU A 501 26.38 -9.85 9.78
CA LEU A 501 25.06 -9.38 10.18
C LEU A 501 24.54 -8.30 9.23
N TYR A 502 25.41 -7.37 8.82
CA TYR A 502 25.06 -6.37 7.82
C TYR A 502 24.54 -7.01 6.52
N ALA A 503 25.28 -7.98 5.98
CA ALA A 503 24.92 -8.64 4.73
C ALA A 503 23.58 -9.39 4.85
N LEU A 504 23.33 -10.05 5.99
CA LEU A 504 22.06 -10.71 6.26
C LEU A 504 20.90 -9.71 6.32
N VAL A 505 21.04 -8.62 7.07
CA VAL A 505 19.99 -7.60 7.21
C VAL A 505 19.72 -6.92 5.87
N GLU A 506 20.76 -6.53 5.13
CA GLU A 506 20.62 -5.87 3.84
C GLU A 506 19.91 -6.76 2.81
N ARG A 507 20.29 -8.05 2.73
CA ARG A 507 19.62 -9.04 1.88
C ARG A 507 18.16 -9.21 2.29
N THR A 508 17.91 -9.29 3.59
CA THR A 508 16.55 -9.50 4.11
C THR A 508 15.67 -8.29 3.84
N MET A 509 16.13 -7.06 4.11
CA MET A 509 15.30 -5.86 3.94
C MET A 509 15.19 -5.38 2.49
N ALA A 510 16.02 -5.91 1.58
CA ALA A 510 15.92 -5.73 0.12
C ALA A 510 15.99 -4.28 -0.38
N TYR A 511 16.71 -3.42 0.33
CA TYR A 511 16.92 -2.00 -0.04
C TYR A 511 18.06 -1.78 -1.05
N ARG A 512 18.94 -2.77 -1.25
CA ARG A 512 20.09 -2.64 -2.16
C ARG A 512 19.62 -2.31 -3.58
N GLY A 513 20.13 -1.21 -4.13
CA GLY A 513 19.78 -0.74 -5.48
C GLY A 513 18.37 -0.16 -5.61
N LYS A 514 17.71 0.13 -4.50
CA LYS A 514 16.40 0.79 -4.43
C LYS A 514 16.51 2.18 -3.79
N VAL A 515 15.40 2.90 -3.64
CA VAL A 515 15.40 4.20 -2.96
C VAL A 515 15.63 3.97 -1.47
N ASP A 516 16.72 4.53 -0.97
CA ASP A 516 17.14 4.35 0.41
C ASP A 516 16.14 4.96 1.41
N TRP A 517 16.15 4.43 2.62
CA TRP A 517 15.45 5.00 3.76
C TRP A 517 16.24 4.77 5.05
N ARG A 518 16.29 5.81 5.87
CA ARG A 518 16.91 5.83 7.20
C ARG A 518 15.95 6.56 8.13
N TYR A 519 15.70 6.00 9.31
CA TYR A 519 14.64 6.47 10.22
C TYR A 519 14.85 7.92 10.68
N GLY A 520 16.10 8.31 10.93
CA GLY A 520 16.47 9.64 11.40
C GLY A 520 16.77 10.66 10.30
N GLN A 521 16.66 10.33 9.00
CA GLN A 521 17.01 11.23 7.89
C GLN A 521 15.81 11.90 7.25
#